data_AF-C4V1F5-F1
#
_entry.id   AF-C4V1F5-F1
#
_cell.length_a   1.000
_cell.length_b   1.000
_cell.length_c   1.000
_cell.angle_alpha   90.00
_cell.angle_beta   90.00
_cell.angle_gamma   90.00
#
_symmetry.space_group_name_H-M   'P 1'
#
loop_
_entity.id
_entity.type
_entity.pdbx_description
1 polymer ?
#
loop_
_entity_poly.entity_id
_entity_poly.type
_entity_poly.pdbx_seq_one_letter_code
_entity_poly.pdbx_strand_id
1 'polypeptide(L)' 'MMDINVNSPGEVRAAGMQVLAAALEPVGFTRFLQQFENGRGNYTLEKYEQPALAFDMMDEMLRAYS' A
#
# COMPACT_ATOMS: atom_id res chain seq x y z
N MET A 1 -1.67 -22.53 12.77
CA MET A 1 -2.30 -22.43 11.44
C MET A 1 -3.28 -21.27 11.55
N MET A 2 -3.20 -20.26 10.67
CA MET A 2 -4.18 -19.17 10.69
C MET A 2 -5.55 -19.75 10.37
N ASP A 3 -6.56 -19.37 11.14
CA ASP A 3 -7.95 -19.68 10.81
C ASP A 3 -8.37 -18.68 9.72
N ILE A 4 -8.45 -19.15 8.48
CA ILE A 4 -8.68 -18.32 7.29
C ILE A 4 -9.99 -18.77 6.67
N ASN A 5 -10.93 -17.84 6.51
CA ASN A 5 -12.10 -18.10 5.68
C ASN A 5 -11.69 -18.11 4.20
N VAL A 6 -11.54 -19.31 3.63
CA VAL A 6 -11.14 -19.49 2.23
C VAL A 6 -12.13 -18.89 1.22
N ASN A 7 -13.36 -18.59 1.63
CA ASN A 7 -14.37 -17.93 0.79
C ASN A 7 -14.27 -16.40 0.85
N SER A 8 -13.38 -15.83 1.66
CA SER A 8 -13.11 -14.40 1.75
C SER A 8 -11.83 -14.07 0.97
N PRO A 9 -11.92 -13.52 -0.25
CA PRO A 9 -10.74 -13.19 -1.05
C PRO A 9 -9.79 -12.23 -0.32
N GLY A 10 -10.34 -11.36 0.53
CA GLY A 10 -9.57 -10.43 1.36
C GLY A 10 -8.72 -11.15 2.40
N GLU A 11 -9.30 -12.12 3.12
CA GLU A 11 -8.56 -12.91 4.13
C GLU A 11 -7.51 -13.81 3.48
N VAL A 12 -7.86 -14.46 2.37
CA VAL A 12 -6.92 -15.29 1.60
C VAL A 12 -5.74 -14.44 1.11
N ARG A 13 -5.99 -13.24 0.58
CA ARG A 13 -4.93 -12.31 0.18
C ARG A 13 -4.07 -11.87 1.36
N ALA A 14 -4.69 -11.50 2.48
CA ALA A 14 -3.96 -11.05 3.66
C ALA A 14 -3.04 -12.15 4.23
N ALA A 15 -3.54 -13.38 4.32
CA ALA A 15 -2.74 -14.52 4.76
C ALA A 15 -1.60 -14.85 3.79
N GLY A 16 -1.88 -14.84 2.48
CA GLY A 16 -0.85 -15.03 1.45
C GLY A 16 0.26 -13.98 1.52
N MET A 17 -0.12 -12.71 1.71
CA MET A 17 0.85 -11.61 1.88
C MET A 17 1.73 -11.80 3.11
N GLN A 18 1.20 -12.25 4.25
CA GLN A 18 2.02 -12.52 5.44
C GLN A 18 3.05 -13.63 5.20
N VAL A 19 2.65 -14.71 4.55
CA VAL A 19 3.57 -15.81 4.21
C VAL A 19 4.67 -15.32 3.26
N LEU A 20 4.31 -14.55 2.24
CA LEU A 20 5.27 -14.01 1.26
C LEU A 20 6.24 -13.01 1.89
N ALA A 21 5.74 -12.13 2.78
CA ALA A 21 6.57 -11.18 3.49
C ALA A 21 7.63 -11.88 4.37
N ALA A 22 7.23 -12.95 5.06
CA ALA A 22 8.15 -13.75 5.88
C ALA A 22 9.15 -14.57 5.05
N ALA A 23 8.76 -15.06 3.87
CA ALA A 23 9.61 -15.91 3.03
C ALA A 23 10.61 -15.12 2.18
N LEU A 24 10.25 -13.91 1.75
CA LEU A 24 11.02 -13.14 0.77
C LEU A 24 11.85 -12.01 1.38
N GLU A 25 11.69 -11.75 2.68
CA GLU A 25 12.27 -10.58 3.37
C GLU A 25 11.80 -9.24 2.73
N PRO A 26 12.08 -8.07 3.33
CA PRO A 26 11.55 -6.80 2.84
C PRO A 26 11.89 -6.49 1.37
N VAL A 27 13.12 -6.80 0.94
CA VAL A 27 13.59 -6.53 -0.43
C VAL A 27 12.89 -7.44 -1.46
N GLY A 28 12.80 -8.74 -1.17
CA GLY A 28 12.14 -9.69 -2.08
C GLY A 28 10.64 -9.46 -2.14
N PHE A 29 10.01 -9.18 -1.01
CA PHE A 29 8.59 -8.86 -0.94
C PHE A 29 8.24 -7.60 -1.73
N THR A 30 9.06 -6.55 -1.64
CA THR A 30 8.85 -5.31 -2.42
C THR A 30 8.89 -5.58 -3.93
N ARG A 31 9.85 -6.39 -4.40
CA ARG A 31 9.93 -6.77 -5.83
C ARG A 31 8.73 -7.61 -6.26
N PHE A 32 8.27 -8.52 -5.42
CA PHE A 32 7.05 -9.29 -5.67
C PHE A 32 5.84 -8.37 -5.84
N LEU A 33 5.64 -7.40 -4.92
CA LEU A 33 4.54 -6.44 -5.03
C LEU A 33 4.62 -5.66 -6.35
N GLN A 34 5.79 -5.17 -6.75
CA GLN A 34 5.96 -4.45 -8.02
C GLN A 34 5.57 -5.26 -9.25
N GLN A 35 5.72 -6.59 -9.22
CA GLN A 35 5.38 -7.47 -10.34
C GLN A 35 3.87 -7.73 -10.47
N PHE A 36 3.16 -7.82 -9.34
CA PHE A 36 1.79 -8.32 -9.31
C PHE A 36 0.75 -7.28 -8.88
N GLU A 37 1.15 -6.27 -8.11
CA GLU A 37 0.29 -5.15 -7.71
C GLU A 37 0.57 -3.96 -8.64
N ASN A 38 -0.16 -3.89 -9.75
CA ASN A 38 -0.01 -2.83 -10.76
C ASN A 38 -0.49 -1.43 -10.32
N GLY A 39 -0.70 -1.22 -9.02
CA GLY A 39 -1.37 -0.04 -8.49
C GLY A 39 -2.82 0.05 -8.96
N ARG A 40 -3.56 1.00 -8.39
CA ARG A 40 -4.90 1.39 -8.85
C ARG A 40 -5.00 2.91 -8.75
N GLY A 41 -5.93 3.48 -9.50
CA GLY A 41 -6.11 4.93 -9.58
C GLY A 41 -5.53 5.53 -10.85
N ASN A 42 -5.95 6.74 -11.15
CA ASN A 42 -5.44 7.50 -12.27
C ASN A 42 -4.62 8.65 -11.71
N TYR A 43 -3.36 8.36 -11.36
CA TYR A 43 -2.46 9.36 -10.79
C TYR A 43 -2.36 10.62 -11.65
N THR A 44 -2.44 10.49 -12.98
CA THR A 44 -2.44 11.65 -13.88
C THR A 44 -3.65 12.53 -13.62
N LEU A 45 -4.86 11.97 -13.57
CA LEU A 45 -6.09 12.73 -13.27
C LEU A 45 -6.02 13.34 -11.86
N GLU A 46 -5.77 12.51 -10.85
CA GLU A 46 -5.77 12.88 -9.43
C GLU A 46 -4.75 13.99 -9.13
N LYS A 47 -3.58 13.95 -9.77
CA LYS A 47 -2.54 14.99 -9.65
C LYS A 47 -3.01 16.37 -10.10
N TYR A 48 -3.88 16.43 -11.12
CA TYR A 48 -4.40 17.71 -11.64
C TYR A 48 -5.71 18.13 -10.99
N GLU A 49 -6.43 17.22 -10.33
CA GLU A 49 -7.60 17.56 -9.51
C GLU A 49 -7.21 18.22 -8.19
N GLN A 50 -6.05 17.86 -7.63
CA GLN A 50 -5.56 18.46 -6.39
C GLN A 50 -4.66 19.67 -6.68
N PRO A 51 -4.92 20.84 -6.05
CA PRO A 51 -3.99 21.94 -6.12
C PRO A 51 -2.66 21.55 -5.47
N ALA A 52 -1.55 22.03 -6.04
CA ALA A 52 -0.24 21.81 -5.45
C ALA A 52 -0.21 22.41 -4.03
N LEU A 53 0.08 21.57 -3.04
CA LEU A 53 0.26 22.00 -1.66
C LEU A 53 1.50 22.88 -1.54
N ALA A 54 1.32 24.07 -0.96
CA ALA A 54 2.45 24.90 -0.55
C ALA A 54 3.23 24.21 0.57
N PHE A 55 4.55 24.42 0.61
CA PHE A 55 5.41 23.85 1.65
C PHE A 55 4.95 24.23 3.06
N ASP A 56 4.46 25.45 3.26
CA ASP A 56 3.96 25.92 4.55
C ASP A 56 2.74 25.10 5.05
N MET A 57 1.82 24.74 4.14
CA MET A 57 0.68 23.87 4.46
C MET A 57 1.13 22.44 4.80
N MET A 58 2.14 21.91 4.10
CA MET A 58 2.67 20.58 4.40
C MET A 58 3.34 20.55 5.79
N ASP A 59 4.08 21.59 6.14
CA ASP A 59 4.71 21.71 7.47
C ASP A 59 3.66 21.78 8.59
N GLU A 60 2.56 22.54 8.36
CA GLU A 60 1.44 22.61 9.29
C GLU A 60 0.73 21.26 9.46
N MET A 61 0.48 20.52 8.38
CA MET A 61 -0.13 19.20 8.43
C MET A 61 0.72 18.17 9.17
N LEU A 62 2.05 18.22 9.01
CA LEU A 62 2.96 17.28 9.68
C LEU A 62 3.02 17.50 11.20
N ARG A 63 2.88 18.75 11.66
CA ARG A 63 2.83 19.08 13.10
C ARG A 63 1.61 18.48 13.82
N ALA A 64 0.55 18.11 13.10
CA ALA A 64 -0.60 17.44 13.70
C ALA A 64 -0.30 16.00 14.17
N TYR A 65 0.84 15.42 13.75
CA TYR A 65 1.26 14.06 14.07
C TYR A 65 2.53 14.00 14.94
N SER A 66 3.04 15.14 15.39
CA SER A 66 4.17 15.30 16.32
C SER A 66 3.69 15.63 17.72
#